data_AF-A0A4Q2Z926-F1
#
_entry.id   AF-A0A4Q2Z926-F1
#
_cell.length_a   1.000
_cell.length_b   1.000
_cell.length_c   1.000
_cell.angle_alpha   90.00
_cell.angle_beta   90.00
_cell.angle_gamma   90.00
#
_symmetry.space_group_name_H-M   'P 1'
#
loop_
_entity.id
_entity.type
_entity.pdbx_description
1 polymer ?
#
loop_
_entity_poly.entity_id
_entity_poly.type
_entity_poly.pdbx_seq_one_letter_code
_entity_poly.pdbx_strand_id
1 'polypeptide(L)'
;MKGAWLGSAVGALLALTPCPAAAIVPSEAEIAALATQINDITAKAGAGDLKGAIRLTDRLVTKLDKGDYPARARAAAYAMQAITYAGAGRQPEASRATDHVVALTNSRIMVHQPSGGAQG
;
A
#
# COMPACT_ATOMS: atom_id res chain seq x y z
N MET A 1 -35.64 -1.83 7.41
CA MET A 1 -34.62 -2.88 7.14
C MET A 1 -34.32 -2.92 5.66
N LYS A 2 -33.06 -2.69 5.28
CA LYS A 2 -32.28 -3.34 4.20
C LYS A 2 -31.14 -2.39 3.77
N GLY A 3 -29.95 -2.71 4.26
CA GLY A 3 -28.70 -2.12 3.77
C GLY A 3 -28.29 -2.76 2.44
N ALA A 4 -27.54 -2.00 1.64
CA ALA A 4 -26.80 -2.50 0.51
C ALA A 4 -25.39 -1.91 0.58
N TRP A 5 -24.43 -2.81 0.67
CA TRP A 5 -23.00 -2.58 0.84
C TRP A 5 -22.38 -1.96 -0.41
N LEU A 6 -21.63 -0.86 -0.23
CA LEU A 6 -20.75 -0.27 -1.24
C LEU A 6 -19.48 -1.12 -1.38
N GLY A 7 -19.61 -2.26 -2.05
CA GLY A 7 -18.48 -3.06 -2.53
C GLY A 7 -18.36 -2.95 -4.04
N SER A 8 -17.75 -1.89 -4.57
CA SER A 8 -17.33 -1.82 -6.00
C SER A 8 -16.55 -0.54 -6.36
N ALA A 9 -15.54 -0.17 -5.57
CA ALA A 9 -14.58 0.86 -6.01
C ALA A 9 -13.18 0.30 -6.31
N VAL A 10 -12.87 -0.93 -5.87
CA VAL A 10 -11.52 -1.51 -6.02
C VAL A 10 -11.36 -2.33 -7.31
N GLY A 11 -12.47 -2.81 -7.91
CA GLY A 11 -12.43 -3.64 -9.12
C GLY A 11 -12.23 -2.88 -10.44
N ALA A 12 -12.55 -1.59 -10.49
CA ALA A 12 -12.65 -0.86 -11.77
C ALA A 12 -11.30 -0.31 -12.29
N LEU A 13 -10.21 -0.41 -11.55
CA LEU A 13 -8.90 0.12 -11.96
C LEU A 13 -8.04 -0.87 -12.78
N LEU A 14 -8.62 -1.98 -13.24
CA LEU A 14 -7.92 -3.11 -13.89
C LEU A 14 -8.17 -3.25 -15.40
N ALA A 15 -9.02 -2.41 -16.02
CA ALA A 15 -9.62 -2.76 -17.31
C ALA A 15 -9.20 -1.94 -18.55
N LEU A 16 -8.16 -1.10 -18.52
CA LEU A 16 -7.73 -0.37 -19.72
C LEU A 16 -6.21 -0.22 -19.81
N THR A 17 -5.55 -1.11 -20.57
CA THR A 17 -4.35 -0.85 -21.40
C THR A 17 -3.89 -2.14 -22.09
N PRO A 18 -3.68 -2.17 -23.42
CA PRO A 18 -3.01 -3.27 -24.11
C PRO A 18 -1.49 -3.01 -24.24
N CYS A 19 -0.74 -4.09 -24.47
CA CYS A 19 0.69 -4.25 -24.77
C CYS A 19 1.67 -4.59 -23.62
N PRO A 20 2.64 -5.50 -23.88
CA PRO A 20 3.18 -6.42 -22.89
C PRO A 20 4.65 -6.08 -22.58
N ALA A 21 4.88 -5.20 -21.62
CA ALA A 21 6.05 -5.39 -20.76
C ALA A 21 5.59 -6.37 -19.69
N ALA A 22 6.31 -7.46 -19.44
CA ALA A 22 5.99 -8.44 -18.41
C ALA A 22 5.78 -7.74 -17.07
N ALA A 23 4.54 -7.31 -16.82
CA ALA A 23 4.10 -6.86 -15.53
C ALA A 23 4.29 -8.08 -14.65
N ILE A 24 5.17 -7.98 -13.67
CA ILE A 24 5.21 -8.91 -12.55
C ILE A 24 3.87 -8.70 -11.85
N VAL A 25 2.84 -9.36 -12.37
CA VAL A 25 1.53 -9.45 -11.74
C VAL A 25 1.79 -10.33 -10.55
N PRO A 26 1.79 -9.80 -9.31
CA PRO A 26 1.91 -10.65 -8.15
C PRO A 26 0.81 -11.70 -8.26
N SER A 27 1.20 -12.96 -8.08
CA SER A 27 0.27 -14.07 -8.13
C SER A 27 -0.89 -13.81 -7.15
N GLU A 28 -2.09 -14.31 -7.44
CA GLU A 28 -3.23 -14.17 -6.53
C GLU A 28 -2.89 -14.67 -5.11
N ALA A 29 -2.02 -15.68 -5.01
CA ALA A 29 -1.48 -16.18 -3.76
C ALA A 29 -0.64 -15.14 -2.99
N GLU A 30 0.17 -14.32 -3.67
CA GLU A 30 0.96 -13.26 -3.03
C GLU A 30 0.07 -12.09 -2.59
N ILE A 31 -0.94 -11.75 -3.38
CA ILE A 31 -1.93 -10.74 -3.01
C ILE A 31 -2.72 -11.21 -1.78
N ALA A 32 -3.16 -12.48 -1.76
CA ALA A 32 -3.85 -13.06 -0.62
C ALA A 32 -2.96 -13.09 0.62
N ALA A 33 -1.69 -13.50 0.49
CA ALA A 33 -0.75 -13.55 1.61
C ALA A 33 -0.44 -12.16 2.18
N LEU A 34 -0.40 -11.11 1.33
CA LEU A 34 -0.30 -9.73 1.75
C LEU A 34 -1.53 -9.27 2.53
N ALA A 35 -2.72 -9.55 2.01
CA ALA A 35 -3.98 -9.21 2.67
C ALA A 35 -4.10 -9.91 4.05
N THR A 36 -3.69 -11.17 4.15
CA THR A 36 -3.67 -11.90 5.42
C THR A 36 -2.72 -11.25 6.44
N GLN A 37 -1.52 -10.83 6.02
CA GLN A 37 -0.57 -10.15 6.92
C GLN A 37 -1.11 -8.78 7.39
N ILE A 38 -1.77 -8.03 6.52
CA ILE A 38 -2.40 -6.74 6.88
C ILE A 38 -3.55 -6.96 7.87
N ASN A 39 -4.35 -8.02 7.70
CA ASN A 39 -5.41 -8.37 8.64
C ASN A 39 -4.85 -8.73 10.02
N ASP A 40 -3.74 -9.46 10.10
CA ASP A 40 -3.09 -9.81 11.39
C ASP A 40 -2.54 -8.56 12.10
N ILE A 41 -1.91 -7.63 11.36
CA ILE A 41 -1.48 -6.32 11.88
C ILE A 41 -2.67 -5.56 12.48
N THR A 42 -3.78 -5.51 11.74
CA THR A 42 -4.99 -4.78 12.13
C THR A 42 -5.65 -5.43 13.36
N ALA A 43 -5.72 -6.75 13.40
CA ALA A 43 -6.24 -7.49 14.55
C ALA A 43 -5.41 -7.24 15.82
N LYS A 44 -4.07 -7.25 15.72
CA LYS A 44 -3.19 -6.90 16.84
C LYS A 44 -3.36 -5.47 17.31
N ALA A 45 -3.43 -4.51 16.37
CA ALA A 45 -3.64 -3.11 16.71
C ALA A 45 -5.00 -2.91 17.41
N GLY A 46 -6.06 -3.55 16.90
CA GLY A 46 -7.41 -3.51 17.50
C GLY A 46 -7.49 -4.17 18.88
N ALA A 47 -6.66 -5.19 19.14
CA ALA A 47 -6.52 -5.81 20.45
C ALA A 47 -5.66 -4.99 21.44
N GLY A 48 -5.12 -3.83 21.02
CA GLY A 48 -4.23 -3.01 21.84
C GLY A 48 -2.77 -3.48 21.89
N ASP A 49 -2.42 -4.56 21.18
CA ASP A 49 -1.02 -5.02 21.03
C ASP A 49 -0.28 -4.19 19.97
N LEU A 50 -0.12 -2.90 20.27
CA LEU A 50 0.54 -1.95 19.37
C LEU A 50 2.02 -2.31 19.13
N LYS A 51 2.71 -2.88 20.13
CA LYS A 51 4.09 -3.35 19.98
C LYS A 51 4.18 -4.56 19.04
N GLY A 52 3.22 -5.47 19.09
CA GLY A 52 3.11 -6.58 18.15
C GLY A 52 2.76 -6.11 16.75
N ALA A 53 1.78 -5.21 16.62
CA ALA A 53 1.41 -4.61 15.34
C ALA A 53 2.61 -3.92 14.68
N ILE A 54 3.35 -3.07 15.40
CA ILE A 54 4.57 -2.41 14.90
C ILE A 54 5.57 -3.44 14.38
N ARG A 55 5.87 -4.49 15.16
CA ARG A 55 6.84 -5.51 14.75
C ARG A 55 6.43 -6.24 13.47
N LEU A 56 5.15 -6.52 13.31
CA LEU A 56 4.63 -7.16 12.09
C LEU A 56 4.72 -6.22 10.90
N THR A 57 4.33 -4.95 11.07
CA THR A 57 4.36 -3.98 9.98
C THR A 57 5.79 -3.67 9.52
N ASP A 58 6.75 -3.55 10.45
CA ASP A 58 8.17 -3.35 10.12
C ASP A 58 8.75 -4.55 9.33
N ARG A 59 8.38 -5.78 9.73
CA ARG A 59 8.78 -7.00 9.00
C ARG A 59 8.17 -7.03 7.60
N LEU A 60 6.90 -6.66 7.48
CA LEU A 60 6.21 -6.61 6.19
C LEU A 60 6.90 -5.62 5.25
N VAL A 61 7.13 -4.38 5.71
CA VAL A 61 7.84 -3.37 4.92
C VAL A 61 9.24 -3.84 4.52
N THR A 62 10.02 -4.39 5.46
CA THR A 62 11.36 -4.93 5.19
C THR A 62 11.33 -6.03 4.12
N LYS A 63 10.32 -6.91 4.17
CA LYS A 63 10.15 -7.97 3.15
C LYS A 63 9.86 -7.36 1.78
N LEU A 64 8.99 -6.36 1.73
CA LEU A 64 8.56 -5.77 0.47
C LEU A 64 9.61 -4.84 -0.16
N ASP A 65 10.49 -4.24 0.64
CA ASP A 65 11.61 -3.44 0.13
C ASP A 65 12.75 -4.31 -0.42
N LYS A 66 12.90 -5.53 0.10
CA LYS A 66 13.93 -6.49 -0.36
C LYS A 66 13.50 -7.30 -1.59
N GLY A 67 12.21 -7.40 -1.85
CA GLY A 67 11.67 -8.15 -2.98
C GLY A 67 11.24 -7.26 -4.14
N ASP A 68 11.07 -7.86 -5.31
CA ASP A 68 10.50 -7.18 -6.47
C ASP A 68 8.96 -7.16 -6.39
N TYR A 69 8.44 -6.32 -5.49
CA TYR A 69 7.01 -6.15 -5.30
C TYR A 69 6.51 -4.89 -6.01
N PRO A 70 5.28 -4.89 -6.56
CA PRO A 70 4.74 -3.72 -7.23
C PRO A 70 4.60 -2.55 -6.25
N ALA A 71 4.83 -1.32 -6.75
CA ALA A 71 4.82 -0.10 -5.92
C ALA A 71 3.54 0.05 -5.09
N ARG A 72 2.38 -0.39 -5.62
CA ARG A 72 1.09 -0.39 -4.90
C ARG A 72 1.09 -1.24 -3.61
N ALA A 73 1.78 -2.39 -3.63
CA ALA A 73 1.86 -3.27 -2.46
C ALA A 73 2.75 -2.67 -1.37
N ARG A 74 3.88 -2.08 -1.79
CA ARG A 74 4.76 -1.31 -0.90
C ARG A 74 4.03 -0.11 -0.29
N ALA A 75 3.30 0.66 -1.10
CA ALA A 75 2.53 1.80 -0.63
C ALA A 75 1.48 1.41 0.41
N ALA A 76 0.77 0.29 0.22
CA ALA A 76 -0.18 -0.22 1.20
C ALA A 76 0.50 -0.60 2.53
N ALA A 77 1.66 -1.24 2.50
CA ALA A 77 2.40 -1.59 3.71
C ALA A 77 2.91 -0.36 4.47
N TYR A 78 3.45 0.63 3.76
CA TYR A 78 3.87 1.91 4.35
C TYR A 78 2.71 2.70 4.96
N ALA A 79 1.54 2.72 4.30
CA ALA A 79 0.34 3.33 4.87
C ALA A 79 -0.07 2.64 6.16
N MET A 80 0.03 1.31 6.20
CA MET A 80 -0.27 0.55 7.41
C MET A 80 0.73 0.83 8.53
N GLN A 81 2.01 1.03 8.19
CA GLN A 81 3.07 1.42 9.11
C GLN A 81 2.81 2.80 9.71
N ALA A 82 2.41 3.76 8.88
CA ALA A 82 2.06 5.11 9.32
C ALA A 82 0.91 5.10 10.34
N ILE A 83 -0.18 4.39 10.05
CA ILE A 83 -1.34 4.27 10.96
C ILE A 83 -0.93 3.58 12.26
N THR A 84 -0.15 2.51 12.18
CA THR A 84 0.29 1.77 13.37
C THR A 84 1.18 2.64 14.26
N TYR A 85 2.11 3.39 13.69
CA TYR A 85 2.96 4.33 14.43
C TYR A 85 2.18 5.49 15.02
N ALA A 86 1.23 6.06 14.28
CA ALA A 86 0.36 7.12 14.78
C ALA A 86 -0.46 6.64 16.00
N GLY A 87 -1.06 5.44 15.91
CA GLY A 87 -1.80 4.82 17.00
C GLY A 87 -0.95 4.54 18.25
N ALA A 88 0.36 4.34 18.07
CA ALA A 88 1.33 4.17 19.16
C ALA A 88 1.95 5.48 19.67
N GLY A 89 1.50 6.64 19.19
CA GLY A 89 2.05 7.95 19.57
C GLY A 89 3.41 8.29 18.95
N ARG A 90 3.89 7.49 17.99
CA ARG A 90 5.17 7.64 17.30
C ARG A 90 5.02 8.52 16.05
N GLN A 91 4.66 9.79 16.26
CA GLN A 91 4.33 10.72 15.18
C GLN A 91 5.48 10.97 14.19
N PRO A 92 6.75 11.13 14.62
CA PRO A 92 7.85 11.30 13.67
C PRO A 92 8.01 10.12 12.72
N GLU A 93 7.86 8.89 13.21
CA GLU A 93 7.94 7.67 12.41
C GLU A 93 6.71 7.49 11.51
N ALA A 94 5.53 7.88 12.00
CA ALA A 94 4.31 7.90 11.18
C ALA A 94 4.43 8.86 9.99
N SER A 95 5.03 10.04 10.21
CA SER A 95 5.29 11.02 9.14
C SER A 95 6.24 10.43 8.09
N ARG A 96 7.35 9.84 8.50
CA ARG A 96 8.32 9.22 7.57
C ARG A 96 7.67 8.11 6.73
N ALA A 97 6.85 7.26 7.36
CA ALA A 97 6.13 6.23 6.64
C ALA A 97 5.13 6.83 5.63
N THR A 98 4.49 7.95 5.97
CA THR A 98 3.61 8.69 5.05
C THR A 98 4.39 9.27 3.86
N ASP A 99 5.59 9.80 4.09
CA ASP A 99 6.46 10.31 3.03
C ASP A 99 6.82 9.21 2.01
N HIS A 100 7.05 7.98 2.47
CA HIS A 100 7.25 6.82 1.60
C HIS A 100 6.02 6.50 0.74
N VAL A 101 4.81 6.58 1.31
CA VAL A 101 3.56 6.39 0.54
C VAL A 101 3.45 7.44 -0.56
N VAL A 102 3.72 8.70 -0.23
CA VAL A 102 3.67 9.82 -1.18
C VAL A 102 4.71 9.62 -2.28
N ALA A 103 5.95 9.28 -1.96
CA ALA A 103 7.00 9.02 -2.95
C ALA A 103 6.61 7.90 -3.93
N LEU A 104 6.09 6.78 -3.42
CA LEU A 104 5.64 5.66 -4.23
C LEU A 104 4.45 6.02 -5.14
N THR A 105 3.54 6.87 -4.65
CA THR A 105 2.35 7.28 -5.42
C THR A 105 2.69 8.35 -6.46
N ASN A 106 3.56 9.32 -6.12
CA ASN A 106 3.99 10.40 -7.00
C ASN A 106 4.93 9.92 -8.11
N SER A 107 5.74 8.88 -7.86
CA SER A 107 6.54 8.24 -8.92
C SER A 107 5.68 7.76 -10.10
N ARG A 108 4.40 7.47 -9.87
CA ARG A 108 3.43 7.07 -10.89
C ARG A 108 2.81 8.26 -11.64
N ILE A 109 2.74 9.43 -11.01
CA ILE A 109 2.20 10.65 -11.60
C ILE A 109 3.22 11.28 -12.54
N MET A 110 4.52 11.26 -12.21
CA MET A 110 5.56 11.81 -13.10
C MET A 110 5.82 10.96 -14.36
N VAL A 111 5.49 9.66 -14.34
CA VAL A 111 5.55 8.81 -15.55
C VAL A 111 4.32 9.03 -16.47
N HIS A 112 3.29 9.73 -15.98
CA HIS A 112 2.08 10.07 -16.73
C HIS A 112 1.89 11.57 -16.97
N GLN A 113 2.89 12.42 -16.69
CA GLN A 113 2.86 13.76 -17.25
C GLN A 113 3.02 13.63 -18.77
N PRO A 114 2.02 14.02 -19.59
CA PRO A 114 2.29 14.20 -21.00
C PRO A 114 3.34 15.30 -21.09
N SER A 115 4.52 14.95 -21.59
CA SER A 115 5.48 15.92 -22.10
C SER A 115 4.80 16.64 -23.28
N GLY A 116 4.05 17.69 -22.96
CA GLY A 116 3.21 18.42 -23.89
C GLY A 116 3.40 19.92 -23.71
N GLY A 117 4.43 20.44 -24.39
CA GLY A 117 4.44 21.79 -24.92
C GLY A 117 4.88 22.91 -23.98
N ALA A 118 6.19 23.15 -23.94
CA ALA A 118 6.64 24.53 -24.01
C ALA A 118 6.22 25.09 -25.38
N GLN A 119 5.32 26.08 -25.42
CA GLN A 119 5.31 27.13 -26.44
C GLN A 119 4.76 28.39 -25.80
N GLY A 120 5.67 29.33 -25.53
CA GLY A 120 5.37 30.76 -25.66
C GLY A 120 5.43 31.16 -27.13
#